data_AF-A0A0D9NQK7-F1
#
_entry.id   AF-A0A0D9NQK7-F1
#
_cell.length_a   1.000
_cell.length_b   1.000
_cell.length_c   1.000
_cell.angle_alpha   90.00
_cell.angle_beta   90.00
_cell.angle_gamma   90.00
#
_symmetry.space_group_name_H-M   'P 1'
#
loop_
_entity.id
_entity.type
_entity.pdbx_description
1 polymer ?
#
loop_
_entity_poly.entity_id
_entity_poly.type
_entity_poly.pdbx_seq_one_letter_code
_entity_poly.pdbx_strand_id
1 'polypeptide(L)'
;MDGSSLEVIIKDSPQLYDNKSLPVVPMQCPDFSIMQHKEFYDGQWENEVSHWKSEFATIPKPLPILPPAKKISRATLGIYRSNTVKIELDSSLASQIWSTCRRTKVGPFNFYLATFRLLLYRLAGGKVADICIGITNSGRDNHLVTDSVGVFLNLLPLPC
;
A
#
# COMPACT_ATOMS: atom_id res chain seq x y z
N MET A 1 4.95 8.15 -11.33
CA MET A 1 3.58 7.79 -11.73
C MET A 1 3.19 6.55 -10.94
N ASP A 2 2.06 6.58 -10.24
CA ASP A 2 1.56 5.46 -9.43
C ASP A 2 0.68 4.48 -10.24
N GLY A 3 0.26 3.37 -9.61
CA GLY A 3 -0.57 2.35 -10.26
C GLY A 3 -1.94 2.87 -10.69
N SER A 4 -2.61 3.66 -9.86
CA SER A 4 -3.91 4.25 -10.19
C SER A 4 -3.84 5.25 -11.35
N SER A 5 -2.74 6.01 -11.47
CA SER A 5 -2.53 6.86 -12.65
C SER A 5 -2.47 6.05 -13.94
N LEU A 6 -1.94 4.83 -13.92
CA LEU A 6 -1.87 3.98 -15.10
C LEU A 6 -3.27 3.50 -15.50
N GLU A 7 -4.14 3.21 -14.52
CA GLU A 7 -5.53 2.86 -14.77
C GLU A 7 -6.29 4.01 -15.46
N VAL A 8 -6.06 5.26 -15.03
CA VAL A 8 -6.63 6.46 -15.70
C VAL A 8 -6.18 6.53 -17.15
N ILE A 9 -4.88 6.40 -17.42
CA ILE A 9 -4.36 6.44 -18.80
C ILE A 9 -4.94 5.31 -19.66
N ILE A 10 -5.04 4.09 -19.12
CA ILE A 10 -5.63 2.94 -19.83
C ILE A 10 -7.12 3.18 -20.12
N LYS A 11 -7.86 3.77 -19.18
CA LYS A 11 -9.28 4.12 -19.31
C LYS A 11 -9.51 5.23 -20.35
N ASP A 12 -8.63 6.22 -20.42
CA ASP A 12 -8.80 7.39 -21.29
C ASP A 12 -8.30 7.14 -22.72
N SER A 13 -7.32 6.25 -22.89
CA SER A 13 -6.69 5.95 -24.17
C SER A 13 -7.70 5.60 -25.30
N PRO A 14 -8.65 4.64 -25.12
CA PRO A 14 -9.65 4.34 -26.15
C PRO A 14 -10.56 5.53 -26.52
N GLN A 15 -10.86 6.41 -25.57
CA GLN A 15 -11.72 7.56 -25.81
C GLN A 15 -11.04 8.58 -26.73
N LEU A 16 -9.74 8.78 -26.54
CA LEU A 16 -8.93 9.63 -27.43
C LEU A 16 -8.81 9.05 -28.83
N TYR A 17 -8.67 7.73 -28.97
CA TYR A 17 -8.68 7.06 -30.29
C TYR A 17 -10.01 7.27 -31.04
N ASP A 18 -11.12 7.35 -30.31
CA ASP A 18 -12.45 7.66 -30.85
C ASP A 18 -12.70 9.17 -31.09
N ASN A 19 -11.69 10.03 -30.90
CA ASN A 19 -11.81 11.50 -30.90
C ASN A 19 -12.87 12.05 -29.92
N LYS A 20 -13.12 11.35 -28.81
CA LYS A 20 -14.01 11.83 -27.74
C LYS A 20 -13.26 12.80 -26.84
N SER A 21 -14.00 13.78 -26.32
CA SER A 21 -13.48 14.68 -25.28
C SER A 21 -13.42 13.94 -23.94
N LEU A 22 -12.30 14.09 -23.24
CA LEU A 22 -12.11 13.52 -21.90
C LEU A 22 -12.82 14.37 -20.84
N PRO A 23 -13.26 13.76 -19.74
CA PRO A 23 -13.81 14.51 -18.61
C PRO A 23 -12.76 15.47 -18.05
N VAL A 24 -13.21 16.65 -17.62
CA VAL A 24 -12.34 17.62 -16.95
C VAL A 24 -11.97 17.08 -15.57
N VAL A 25 -10.67 16.96 -15.33
CA VAL A 25 -10.16 16.58 -14.01
C VAL A 25 -10.14 17.83 -13.12
N PRO A 26 -10.86 17.84 -11.99
CA PRO A 26 -11.02 19.05 -11.15
C PRO A 26 -9.71 19.57 -10.55
N MET A 27 -8.75 18.68 -10.27
CA MET A 27 -7.50 19.04 -9.61
C MET A 27 -6.35 18.17 -10.12
N GLN A 28 -5.25 18.82 -10.50
CA GLN A 28 -4.04 18.11 -10.92
C GLN A 28 -3.08 17.91 -9.74
N CYS A 29 -2.10 17.03 -9.91
CA CYS A 29 -1.11 16.72 -8.89
C CYS A 29 -0.41 17.98 -8.28
N PRO A 30 -0.03 19.02 -9.05
CA PRO A 30 0.56 20.23 -8.47
C PRO A 30 -0.40 21.00 -7.56
N ASP A 31 -1.66 21.13 -7.96
CA ASP A 31 -2.70 21.81 -7.19
C ASP A 31 -2.97 21.08 -5.88
N PHE A 32 -3.00 19.74 -5.93
CA PHE A 32 -3.13 18.88 -4.77
C PHE A 32 -1.96 19.03 -3.80
N SER A 33 -0.72 19.11 -4.30
CA SER A 33 0.46 19.34 -3.46
C SER A 33 0.39 20.69 -2.74
N ILE A 34 -0.06 21.75 -3.42
CA ILE A 34 -0.25 23.07 -2.81
C ILE A 34 -1.30 23.00 -1.70
N MET A 35 -2.41 22.32 -1.94
CA MET A 35 -3.47 22.11 -0.96
C MET A 35 -2.96 21.33 0.27
N GLN A 36 -2.29 20.19 0.08
CA GLN A 36 -1.70 19.42 1.20
C GLN A 36 -0.70 20.25 2.02
N HIS A 37 0.17 21.02 1.35
CA HIS A 37 1.11 21.89 2.05
C HIS A 37 0.38 22.90 2.92
N LYS A 38 -0.69 23.51 2.40
CA LYS A 38 -1.50 24.46 3.16
C LYS A 38 -2.16 23.78 4.36
N GLU A 39 -2.81 22.64 4.17
CA GLU A 39 -3.43 21.87 5.27
C GLU A 39 -2.43 21.54 6.39
N PHE A 40 -1.21 21.17 6.02
CA PHE A 40 -0.13 20.92 6.97
C PHE A 40 0.26 22.18 7.77
N TYR A 41 0.50 23.31 7.09
CA TYR A 41 0.87 24.57 7.76
C TYR A 41 -0.26 25.16 8.59
N ASP A 42 -1.51 24.91 8.20
CA ASP A 42 -2.71 25.30 8.94
C ASP A 42 -2.98 24.38 10.16
N GLY A 43 -2.11 23.38 10.41
CA GLY A 43 -2.18 22.50 11.59
C GLY A 43 -3.21 21.38 11.47
N GLN A 44 -3.79 21.15 10.29
CA GLN A 44 -4.86 20.16 10.13
C GLN A 44 -4.41 18.71 10.36
N TRP A 45 -3.10 18.45 10.31
CA TRP A 45 -2.51 17.11 10.47
C TRP A 45 -1.95 16.86 11.88
N GLU A 46 -2.16 17.77 12.84
CA GLU A 46 -1.59 17.65 14.18
C GLU A 46 -2.02 16.37 14.90
N ASN A 47 -3.28 15.95 14.72
CA ASN A 47 -3.82 14.74 15.32
C ASN A 47 -3.18 13.47 14.72
N GLU A 48 -3.09 13.41 13.40
CA GLU A 48 -2.50 12.29 12.65
C GLU A 48 -1.01 12.16 12.96
N VAL A 49 -0.28 13.28 12.98
CA VAL A 49 1.14 13.30 13.37
C VAL A 49 1.32 12.85 14.81
N SER A 50 0.46 13.29 15.72
CA SER A 50 0.51 12.88 17.13
C SER A 50 0.19 11.40 17.31
N HIS A 51 -0.78 10.88 16.56
CA HIS A 51 -1.10 9.45 16.52
C HIS A 51 0.13 8.62 16.12
N TRP A 52 0.77 8.94 14.99
CA TRP A 52 1.94 8.17 14.53
C TRP A 52 3.15 8.30 15.46
N LYS A 53 3.35 9.47 16.10
CA LYS A 53 4.38 9.63 17.15
C LYS A 53 4.10 8.74 18.36
N SER A 54 2.84 8.58 18.73
CA SER A 54 2.44 7.70 19.85
C SER A 54 2.58 6.22 19.47
N GLU A 55 2.06 5.81 18.31
CA GLU A 55 2.13 4.41 17.84
C GLU A 55 3.58 3.92 17.70
N PHE A 56 4.50 4.78 17.25
CA PHE A 56 5.92 4.46 17.10
C PHE A 56 6.82 5.12 18.14
N ALA A 57 6.29 5.36 19.36
CA ALA A 57 7.11 5.83 20.47
C ALA A 57 8.29 4.88 20.74
N THR A 58 8.09 3.57 20.50
CA THR A 58 9.16 2.58 20.43
C THR A 58 9.20 1.98 19.02
N ILE A 59 10.35 2.07 18.36
CA ILE A 59 10.52 1.54 17.00
C ILE A 59 10.69 0.01 17.07
N PRO A 60 9.86 -0.78 16.36
CA PRO A 60 10.01 -2.23 16.31
C PRO A 60 11.39 -2.64 15.81
N LYS A 61 11.94 -3.72 16.38
CA LYS A 61 13.20 -4.28 15.89
C LYS A 61 13.03 -4.77 14.45
N PRO A 62 14.08 -4.65 13.61
CA PRO A 62 14.01 -5.19 12.26
C PRO A 62 13.78 -6.71 12.31
N LEU A 63 12.98 -7.20 11.37
CA LEU A 63 12.72 -8.64 11.22
C LEU A 63 14.07 -9.39 11.08
N PRO A 64 14.26 -10.54 11.73
CA PRO A 64 15.46 -11.34 11.52
C PRO A 64 15.59 -11.77 10.06
N ILE A 65 16.78 -12.18 9.67
CA ILE A 65 17.00 -12.78 8.36
C ILE A 65 16.21 -14.09 8.32
N LEU A 66 15.28 -14.17 7.37
CA LEU A 66 14.40 -15.32 7.23
C LEU A 66 15.18 -16.53 6.67
N PRO A 67 14.88 -17.77 7.10
CA PRO A 67 15.55 -18.99 6.64
C PRO A 67 15.72 -19.15 5.13
N PRO A 68 14.77 -18.78 4.25
CA PRO A 68 14.96 -18.90 2.80
C PRO A 68 16.00 -17.92 2.21
N ALA A 69 16.51 -16.97 2.99
CA ALA A 69 17.50 -16.02 2.50
C ALA A 69 18.88 -16.69 2.28
N LYS A 70 19.45 -16.50 1.09
CA LYS A 70 20.83 -16.94 0.78
C LYS A 70 21.90 -16.13 1.54
N LYS A 71 21.56 -14.95 2.05
CA LYS A 71 22.49 -14.06 2.75
C LYS A 71 22.28 -14.17 4.25
N ILE A 72 23.39 -14.23 5.00
CA ILE A 72 23.41 -14.36 6.46
C ILE A 72 23.57 -13.02 7.21
N SER A 73 23.72 -11.90 6.48
CA SER A 73 23.80 -10.55 7.06
C SER A 73 23.17 -9.50 6.14
N ARG A 74 22.75 -8.37 6.71
CA ARG A 74 22.24 -7.21 5.98
C ARG A 74 23.43 -6.35 5.56
N ALA A 75 23.73 -6.32 4.26
CA ALA A 75 24.75 -5.44 3.68
C ALA A 75 24.08 -4.28 2.93
N THR A 76 24.71 -3.11 2.92
CA THR A 76 24.27 -1.97 2.09
C THR A 76 24.24 -2.40 0.63
N LEU A 77 23.09 -2.25 -0.01
CA LEU A 77 22.91 -2.60 -1.41
C LEU A 77 23.15 -1.35 -2.27
N GLY A 78 24.09 -1.42 -3.20
CA GLY A 78 24.24 -0.41 -4.27
C GLY A 78 23.39 -0.71 -5.51
N ILE A 79 22.94 -1.96 -5.68
CA ILE A 79 22.10 -2.41 -6.79
C ILE A 79 20.95 -3.26 -6.23
N TYR A 80 19.72 -2.92 -6.62
CA TYR A 80 18.51 -3.61 -6.21
C TYR A 80 18.12 -4.62 -7.30
N ARG A 81 18.30 -5.91 -7.03
CA ARG A 81 17.83 -6.99 -7.91
C ARG A 81 16.51 -7.53 -7.36
N SER A 82 15.52 -7.69 -8.23
CA SER A 82 14.23 -8.30 -7.91
C SER A 82 14.03 -9.57 -8.72
N ASN A 83 13.41 -10.57 -8.12
CA ASN A 83 12.87 -11.73 -8.82
C ASN A 83 11.39 -11.85 -8.48
N THR A 84 10.54 -12.05 -9.49
CA THR A 84 9.08 -12.10 -9.32
C THR A 84 8.60 -13.52 -9.60
N VAL A 85 7.94 -14.13 -8.62
CA VAL A 85 7.27 -15.41 -8.77
C VAL A 85 5.77 -15.17 -8.70
N LYS A 86 5.02 -15.70 -9.67
CA LYS A 86 3.56 -15.64 -9.71
C LYS A 86 2.98 -16.99 -9.32
N ILE A 87 1.99 -16.97 -8.44
CA ILE A 87 1.22 -18.15 -8.04
C ILE A 87 -0.25 -17.79 -8.26
N GLU A 88 -0.97 -18.63 -8.98
CA GLU A 88 -2.40 -18.49 -9.18
C GLU A 88 -3.13 -19.42 -8.21
N LEU A 89 -4.12 -18.88 -7.50
CA LEU A 89 -4.99 -19.67 -6.64
C LEU A 89 -6.13 -20.23 -7.48
N ASP A 90 -6.48 -21.48 -7.25
CA ASP A 90 -7.65 -22.07 -7.90
C ASP A 90 -8.95 -21.37 -7.46
N SER A 91 -9.97 -21.45 -8.31
CA SER A 91 -11.25 -20.77 -8.09
C SER A 91 -12.01 -21.27 -6.85
N SER A 92 -11.81 -22.53 -6.46
CA SER A 92 -12.42 -23.12 -5.26
C SER A 92 -11.82 -22.48 -4.00
N LEU A 93 -10.50 -22.42 -3.90
CA LEU A 93 -9.79 -21.79 -2.80
C LEU A 93 -10.11 -20.29 -2.72
N ALA A 94 -10.13 -19.59 -3.86
CA ALA A 94 -10.53 -18.18 -3.89
C ALA A 94 -11.95 -17.99 -3.33
N SER A 95 -12.90 -18.84 -3.71
CA SER A 95 -14.27 -18.79 -3.20
C SER A 95 -14.36 -19.04 -1.69
N GLN A 96 -13.55 -19.96 -1.16
CA GLN A 96 -13.48 -20.24 0.28
C GLN A 96 -12.92 -19.03 1.07
N ILE A 97 -11.92 -18.34 0.53
CA ILE A 97 -11.38 -17.11 1.11
C ILE A 97 -12.48 -16.04 1.16
N TRP A 98 -13.19 -15.81 0.06
CA TRP A 98 -14.28 -14.84 0.00
C TRP A 98 -15.41 -15.15 0.99
N SER A 99 -15.79 -16.43 1.11
CA SER A 99 -16.78 -16.87 2.09
C SER A 99 -16.32 -16.61 3.53
N THR A 100 -15.05 -16.88 3.82
CA THR A 100 -14.45 -16.61 5.14
C THR A 100 -14.46 -15.12 5.45
N CYS A 101 -14.03 -14.28 4.52
CA CYS A 101 -14.07 -12.82 4.64
C CYS A 101 -15.48 -12.31 4.96
N ARG A 102 -16.51 -12.81 4.26
CA ARG A 102 -17.92 -12.46 4.53
C ARG A 102 -18.35 -12.89 5.93
N ARG A 103 -18.02 -14.12 6.35
CA ARG A 103 -18.38 -14.66 7.66
C ARG A 103 -17.74 -13.87 8.81
N THR A 104 -16.49 -13.45 8.65
CA THR A 104 -15.76 -12.67 9.66
C THR A 104 -15.93 -11.16 9.51
N LYS A 105 -16.71 -10.69 8.53
CA LYS A 105 -16.93 -9.27 8.21
C LYS A 105 -15.62 -8.50 7.97
N VAL A 106 -14.64 -9.13 7.36
CA VAL A 106 -13.36 -8.50 6.98
C VAL A 106 -13.22 -8.43 5.46
N GLY A 107 -12.51 -7.41 4.97
CA GLY A 107 -12.15 -7.32 3.55
C GLY A 107 -11.07 -8.35 3.16
N PRO A 108 -11.00 -8.77 1.88
CA PRO A 108 -9.95 -9.67 1.39
C PRO A 108 -8.53 -9.18 1.68
N PHE A 109 -8.29 -7.88 1.57
CA PHE A 109 -7.00 -7.27 1.92
C PHE A 109 -6.56 -7.63 3.35
N ASN A 110 -7.45 -7.48 4.34
CA ASN A 110 -7.16 -7.81 5.73
C ASN A 110 -6.89 -9.30 5.92
N PHE A 111 -7.61 -10.16 5.20
CA PHE A 111 -7.38 -11.61 5.23
C PHE A 111 -5.98 -11.98 4.71
N TYR A 112 -5.59 -11.43 3.55
CA TYR A 112 -4.26 -11.69 2.98
C TYR A 112 -3.14 -11.08 3.81
N LEU A 113 -3.35 -9.89 4.36
CA LEU A 113 -2.40 -9.26 5.28
C LEU A 113 -2.20 -10.12 6.53
N ALA A 114 -3.27 -10.62 7.15
CA ALA A 114 -3.18 -11.49 8.32
C ALA A 114 -2.48 -12.82 7.99
N THR A 115 -2.79 -13.41 6.84
CA THR A 115 -2.13 -14.62 6.34
C THR A 115 -0.64 -14.40 6.10
N PHE A 116 -0.28 -13.26 5.49
CA PHE A 116 1.11 -12.87 5.25
C PHE A 116 1.86 -12.61 6.56
N ARG A 117 1.24 -11.95 7.54
CA ARG A 117 1.81 -11.79 8.89
C ARG A 117 2.07 -13.14 9.55
N LEU A 118 1.12 -14.07 9.48
CA LEU A 118 1.29 -15.42 10.04
C LEU A 118 2.43 -16.19 9.35
N LEU A 119 2.57 -16.04 8.03
CA LEU A 119 3.69 -16.60 7.29
C LEU A 119 5.02 -16.03 7.80
N LEU A 120 5.14 -14.71 7.92
CA LEU A 120 6.35 -14.06 8.44
C LEU A 120 6.67 -14.50 9.87
N TYR A 121 5.66 -14.59 10.74
CA TYR A 121 5.81 -15.09 12.11
C TYR A 121 6.40 -16.51 12.14
N ARG A 122 5.86 -17.41 11.33
CA ARG A 122 6.35 -18.80 11.21
C ARG A 122 7.76 -18.86 10.66
N LEU A 123 8.06 -18.08 9.62
CA LEU A 123 9.40 -18.02 9.02
C LEU A 123 10.43 -17.41 9.99
N ALA A 124 10.03 -16.50 10.86
CA ALA A 124 10.87 -15.94 11.91
C ALA A 124 11.05 -16.88 13.13
N GLY A 125 10.58 -18.13 13.04
CA GLY A 125 10.71 -19.14 14.10
C GLY A 125 9.77 -18.94 15.28
N GLY A 126 8.69 -18.16 15.11
CA GLY A 126 7.68 -17.93 16.15
C GLY A 126 8.15 -17.07 17.33
N LYS A 127 9.20 -16.26 17.14
CA LYS A 127 9.81 -15.44 18.20
C LYS A 127 9.57 -13.93 18.03
N VAL A 128 8.90 -13.52 16.96
CA VAL A 128 8.69 -12.10 16.62
C VAL A 128 7.19 -11.84 16.56
N ALA A 129 6.61 -11.39 17.66
CA ALA A 129 5.18 -11.08 17.74
C ALA A 129 4.84 -9.76 17.00
N ASP A 130 5.72 -8.76 17.13
CA ASP A 130 5.49 -7.41 16.64
C ASP A 130 6.11 -7.26 15.24
N ILE A 131 5.30 -7.53 14.21
CA ILE A 131 5.72 -7.46 12.81
C ILE A 131 5.04 -6.27 12.17
N CYS A 132 5.81 -5.21 11.94
CA CYS A 132 5.37 -4.05 11.18
C CYS A 132 5.44 -4.33 9.67
N ILE A 133 4.33 -4.17 8.96
CA ILE A 133 4.25 -4.39 7.50
C ILE A 133 3.91 -3.05 6.84
N GLY A 134 4.74 -2.63 5.89
CA GLY A 134 4.44 -1.47 5.06
C GLY A 134 3.38 -1.80 4.02
N ILE A 135 2.32 -1.00 3.97
CA ILE A 135 1.24 -1.09 2.98
C ILE A 135 1.17 0.21 2.20
N THR A 136 0.63 0.16 0.99
CA THR A 136 0.42 1.36 0.18
C THR A 136 -1.06 1.72 0.13
N ASN A 137 -1.39 2.95 0.55
CA ASN A 137 -2.66 3.59 0.23
C ASN A 137 -2.53 4.35 -1.09
N SER A 138 -3.61 4.44 -1.88
CA SER A 138 -3.64 5.21 -3.13
C SER A 138 -3.43 6.71 -2.89
N GLY A 139 -3.73 7.20 -1.69
CA GLY A 139 -3.65 8.62 -1.30
C GLY A 139 -4.64 9.51 -2.04
N ARG A 140 -5.70 8.90 -2.60
CA ARG A 140 -6.74 9.56 -3.40
C ARG A 140 -8.08 9.57 -2.66
N ASP A 141 -8.03 9.83 -1.36
CA ASP A 141 -9.23 9.94 -0.52
C ASP A 141 -10.05 11.19 -0.88
N ASN A 142 -9.40 12.20 -1.46
CA ASN A 142 -10.07 13.36 -2.03
C ASN A 142 -10.57 13.06 -3.46
N HIS A 143 -11.89 13.12 -3.64
CA HIS A 143 -12.56 12.90 -4.93
C HIS A 143 -12.09 13.84 -6.06
N LEU A 144 -11.51 15.00 -5.72
CA LEU A 144 -11.02 15.97 -6.71
C LEU A 144 -9.82 15.45 -7.52
N VAL A 145 -9.07 14.48 -6.99
CA VAL A 145 -7.86 13.92 -7.62
C VAL A 145 -8.05 12.48 -8.11
N THR A 146 -9.27 11.94 -8.10
CA THR A 146 -9.52 10.52 -8.46
C THR A 146 -9.01 10.19 -9.86
N ASP A 147 -9.29 11.04 -10.85
CA ASP A 147 -8.85 10.86 -12.24
C ASP A 147 -7.55 11.64 -12.59
N SER A 148 -6.81 12.16 -11.59
CA SER A 148 -5.55 12.88 -11.85
C SER A 148 -4.39 11.92 -12.12
N VAL A 149 -3.51 12.26 -13.06
CA VAL A 149 -2.25 11.53 -13.26
C VAL A 149 -1.17 12.15 -12.38
N GLY A 150 -0.47 11.34 -11.57
CA GLY A 150 0.53 11.83 -10.62
C GLY A 150 1.14 10.75 -9.73
N VAL A 151 1.72 11.18 -8.61
CA VAL A 151 2.18 10.28 -7.54
C VAL A 151 1.45 10.70 -6.28
N PHE A 152 0.41 9.95 -5.93
CA PHE A 152 -0.40 10.17 -4.73
C PHE A 152 -0.18 9.08 -3.68
N LEU A 153 0.51 8.01 -4.08
CA LEU A 153 0.82 6.85 -3.24
C LEU A 153 1.37 7.25 -1.87
N ASN A 154 0.70 6.78 -0.81
CA ASN A 154 1.16 6.94 0.57
C ASN A 154 1.54 5.58 1.16
N LEU A 155 2.73 5.47 1.74
CA LEU A 155 3.20 4.25 2.39
C LEU A 155 2.91 4.33 3.90
N LEU A 156 2.07 3.44 4.40
CA LEU A 156 1.69 3.37 5.81
C LEU A 156 2.29 2.12 6.47
N PRO A 157 2.99 2.27 7.60
CA PRO A 157 3.36 1.13 8.43
C PRO A 157 2.12 0.64 9.19
N LEU A 158 1.81 -0.65 9.11
CA LEU A 158 0.82 -1.27 9.99
C LEU A 158 1.52 -1.88 11.21
N PRO A 159 1.46 -1.22 12.39
CA PRO A 159 1.92 -1.81 13.64
C PRO A 159 0.96 -2.91 14.07
N CYS A 160 1.48 -3.86 14.84
CA CYS A 160 0.81 -5.12 15.07
C CYS A 160 1.40 -5.85 16.26
#